data_AF-A0A3M1MCL5-F1
#
_entry.id   AF-A0A3M1MCL5-F1
#
_cell.length_a   1.000
_cell.length_b   1.000
_cell.length_c   1.000
_cell.angle_alpha   90.00
_cell.angle_beta   90.00
_cell.angle_gamma   90.00
#
_symmetry.space_group_name_H-M   'P 1'
#
loop_
_entity.id
_entity.type
_entity.pdbx_description
1 polymer ?
#
loop_
_entity_poly.entity_id
_entity_poly.type
_entity_poly.pdbx_seq_one_letter_code
_entity_poly.pdbx_strand_id
1 'polypeptide(L)'
;MTATRRDIWLTAAVVAGWTCFVIVWQWGGVHYDLNAIYVAGHFLASGRPDLVYAIDTATFPLSSDPQWAALSEAWDCGRFCAYPYLYPPLWAGLAAPLTRLVDYHAFSNAALLIQIPLFALSPVLAWRLWRPQMGLAKWTFRCLFLATLCAAGTTALPNNQPQLLVTFLLLLAFERSAHDRPWQGGVALGLAAAIKLYPALFALIWLARGNWRALGGFAAAGLAALALNFALAPMALQSAFLDGLTTISQGVFPAAWNHSLTGLLGWFDPNAWDVHA
;
A
#
# COMPACT_ATOMS: atom_id res chain seq x y z
N MET A 1 -18.28 1.94 -26.49
CA MET A 1 -17.41 1.24 -27.48
C MET A 1 -17.05 -0.13 -26.93
N THR A 2 -17.24 -1.19 -27.72
CA THR A 2 -16.77 -2.54 -27.37
C THR A 2 -15.34 -2.72 -27.87
N ALA A 3 -14.45 -3.27 -27.03
CA ALA A 3 -13.08 -3.53 -27.44
C ALA A 3 -13.06 -4.58 -28.55
N THR A 4 -12.31 -4.34 -29.63
CA THR A 4 -12.14 -5.32 -30.70
C THR A 4 -11.17 -6.42 -30.26
N ARG A 5 -11.18 -7.59 -30.91
CA ARG A 5 -10.22 -8.67 -30.61
C ARG A 5 -8.77 -8.19 -30.72
N ARG A 6 -8.46 -7.36 -31.73
CA ARG A 6 -7.15 -6.72 -31.88
C ARG A 6 -6.81 -5.83 -30.69
N ASP A 7 -7.77 -5.03 -30.23
CA ASP A 7 -7.59 -4.12 -29.08
C ASP A 7 -7.33 -4.89 -27.78
N ILE A 8 -7.99 -6.04 -27.58
CA ILE A 8 -7.74 -6.95 -26.44
C ILE A 8 -6.31 -7.50 -26.49
N TRP A 9 -5.85 -8.01 -27.62
CA TRP A 9 -4.48 -8.54 -27.76
C TRP A 9 -3.42 -7.46 -27.56
N LEU A 10 -3.63 -6.28 -28.13
CA LEU A 10 -2.73 -5.14 -27.93
C LEU A 10 -2.71 -4.71 -26.46
N THR A 11 -3.86 -4.73 -25.78
CA THR A 11 -3.93 -4.44 -24.34
C THR A 11 -3.14 -5.47 -23.54
N ALA A 12 -3.29 -6.76 -23.83
CA ALA A 12 -2.54 -7.83 -23.18
C ALA A 12 -1.02 -7.66 -23.40
N ALA A 13 -0.60 -7.33 -24.62
CA ALA A 13 0.80 -7.06 -24.94
C ALA A 13 1.35 -5.83 -24.18
N VAL A 14 0.58 -4.75 -24.08
CA VAL A 14 0.95 -3.54 -23.31
C VAL A 14 1.07 -3.85 -21.83
N VAL A 15 0.09 -4.55 -21.25
CA VAL A 15 0.11 -4.95 -19.83
C VAL A 15 1.31 -5.86 -19.54
N ALA A 16 1.53 -6.89 -20.36
CA ALA A 16 2.64 -7.81 -20.18
C ALA A 16 3.99 -7.11 -20.35
N GLY A 17 4.15 -6.31 -21.41
CA GLY A 17 5.38 -5.58 -21.68
C GLY A 17 5.74 -4.60 -20.57
N TRP A 18 4.77 -3.80 -20.11
CA TRP A 18 4.99 -2.86 -19.00
C TRP A 18 5.27 -3.58 -17.68
N THR A 19 4.53 -4.66 -17.39
CA THR A 19 4.73 -5.49 -16.19
C THR A 19 6.15 -6.07 -16.16
N CYS A 20 6.58 -6.70 -17.25
CA CYS A 20 7.94 -7.23 -17.37
C CYS A 20 9.00 -6.13 -17.24
N PHE A 21 8.80 -4.98 -17.87
CA PHE A 21 9.71 -3.84 -17.76
C PHE A 21 9.89 -3.41 -16.30
N VAL A 22 8.81 -3.16 -15.57
CA VAL A 22 8.89 -2.72 -14.17
C VAL A 22 9.47 -3.80 -13.26
N ILE A 23 9.09 -5.06 -13.46
CA ILE A 23 9.65 -6.17 -12.68
C ILE A 23 11.16 -6.26 -12.88
N VAL A 24 11.65 -6.24 -14.12
CA VAL A 24 13.08 -6.30 -14.42
C VAL A 24 13.81 -5.08 -13.85
N TRP A 25 13.20 -3.89 -13.95
CA TRP A 25 13.78 -2.66 -13.43
C TRP A 25 13.94 -2.67 -11.90
N GLN A 26 13.00 -3.26 -11.17
CA GLN A 26 12.96 -3.25 -9.70
C GLN A 26 13.45 -4.57 -9.08
N TRP A 27 13.83 -5.56 -9.88
CA TRP A 27 14.19 -6.89 -9.39
C TRP A 27 15.43 -6.84 -8.49
N GLY A 28 15.32 -7.40 -7.28
CA GLY A 28 16.40 -7.37 -6.30
C GLY A 28 16.64 -5.98 -5.71
N GLY A 29 15.84 -4.98 -6.08
CA GLY A 29 15.91 -3.64 -5.53
C GLY A 29 15.54 -3.58 -4.05
N VAL A 30 15.95 -2.48 -3.42
CA VAL A 30 15.59 -2.13 -2.06
C VAL A 30 14.32 -1.29 -2.07
N HIS A 31 13.30 -1.79 -1.39
CA HIS A 31 11.94 -1.24 -1.37
C HIS A 31 11.58 -0.84 0.06
N TYR A 32 11.66 0.46 0.36
CA TYR A 32 11.61 0.97 1.73
C TYR A 32 10.32 0.63 2.47
N ASP A 33 9.15 0.81 1.84
CA ASP A 33 7.86 0.52 2.47
C ASP A 33 7.65 -0.97 2.78
N LEU A 34 8.15 -1.86 1.91
CA LEU A 34 8.12 -3.30 2.16
C LEU A 34 9.15 -3.75 3.18
N ASN A 35 10.29 -3.05 3.26
CA ASN A 35 11.29 -3.34 4.28
C ASN A 35 10.70 -3.18 5.68
N ALA A 36 9.94 -2.11 5.93
CA ALA A 36 9.27 -1.90 7.22
C ALA A 36 8.35 -3.07 7.61
N ILE A 37 7.59 -3.63 6.66
CA ILE A 37 6.73 -4.80 6.89
C ILE A 37 7.57 -6.05 7.22
N TYR A 38 8.65 -6.26 6.47
CA TYR A 38 9.53 -7.42 6.67
C TYR A 38 10.28 -7.37 8.00
N VAL A 39 10.86 -6.22 8.36
CA VAL A 39 11.54 -5.99 9.64
C VAL A 39 10.58 -6.17 10.81
N ALA A 40 9.38 -5.59 10.74
CA ALA A 40 8.35 -5.76 11.77
C ALA A 40 7.96 -7.24 11.96
N GLY A 41 7.77 -7.96 10.84
CA GLY A 41 7.53 -9.40 10.87
C GLY A 41 8.69 -10.17 11.50
N HIS A 42 9.94 -9.80 11.18
CA HIS A 42 11.13 -10.42 11.77
C HIS A 42 11.18 -10.22 13.29
N PHE A 43 10.94 -9.02 13.80
CA PHE A 43 10.91 -8.77 15.23
C PHE A 43 9.83 -9.58 15.95
N LEU A 44 8.63 -9.64 15.38
CA LEU A 44 7.56 -10.45 15.93
C LEU A 44 7.92 -11.95 15.92
N ALA A 45 8.51 -12.44 14.83
CA ALA A 45 8.99 -13.81 14.71
C ALA A 45 10.12 -14.15 15.70
N SER A 46 10.95 -13.17 16.06
CA SER A 46 12.07 -13.32 17.00
C SER A 46 11.66 -13.10 18.46
N GLY A 47 10.36 -12.95 18.76
CA GLY A 47 9.87 -12.77 20.13
C GLY A 47 10.17 -11.39 20.71
N ARG A 48 10.38 -10.39 19.86
CA ARG A 48 10.66 -8.98 20.21
C ARG A 48 9.56 -8.03 19.74
N PRO A 49 8.30 -8.21 20.17
CA PRO A 49 7.19 -7.35 19.75
C PRO A 49 7.37 -5.89 20.21
N ASP A 50 8.16 -5.66 21.27
CA ASP A 50 8.52 -4.33 21.77
C ASP A 50 9.19 -3.45 20.69
N LEU A 51 9.84 -4.05 19.70
CA LEU A 51 10.57 -3.32 18.65
C LEU A 51 9.74 -3.00 17.41
N VAL A 52 8.54 -3.57 17.26
CA VAL A 52 7.73 -3.43 16.04
C VAL A 52 7.32 -1.98 15.79
N TYR A 53 6.94 -1.25 16.85
CA TYR A 53 6.58 0.17 16.80
C TYR A 53 7.59 1.04 17.55
N ALA A 54 8.82 0.57 17.73
CA ALA A 54 9.88 1.36 18.34
C ALA A 54 10.37 2.43 17.34
N ILE A 55 9.79 3.62 17.44
CA ILE A 55 10.10 4.78 16.62
C ILE A 55 10.94 5.74 17.46
N ASP A 56 12.03 6.27 16.90
CA ASP A 56 12.68 7.44 17.46
C ASP A 56 11.94 8.69 16.99
N THR A 57 11.16 9.30 17.88
CA THR A 57 10.39 10.51 17.56
C THR A 57 11.28 11.73 17.29
N ALA A 58 12.52 11.74 17.77
CA ALA A 58 13.44 12.86 17.56
C ALA A 58 13.99 12.93 16.12
N THR A 59 13.94 11.82 15.39
CA THR A 59 14.48 11.69 14.03
C THR A 59 13.43 11.16 13.02
N PHE A 60 12.16 11.11 13.43
CA PHE A 60 11.05 10.72 12.58
C PHE A 60 10.98 11.61 11.32
N PRO A 61 10.72 11.03 10.12
CA PRO A 61 10.47 9.62 9.81
C PRO A 61 11.72 8.85 9.37
N LEU A 62 12.91 9.43 9.56
CA LEU A 62 14.15 8.95 8.97
C LEU A 62 14.91 7.94 9.84
N SER A 63 14.48 7.72 11.08
CA SER A 63 15.12 6.70 11.92
C SER A 63 14.16 6.01 12.89
N SER A 64 14.38 4.71 13.02
CA SER A 64 13.82 3.82 14.02
C SER A 64 14.92 3.42 15.02
N ASP A 65 14.55 2.70 16.08
CA ASP A 65 15.48 2.19 17.10
C ASP A 65 16.80 1.65 16.48
N PRO A 66 17.98 1.85 17.11
CA PRO A 66 19.27 1.38 16.58
C PRO A 66 19.30 -0.09 16.13
N GLN A 67 18.45 -0.95 16.72
CA GLN A 67 18.31 -2.35 16.32
C GLN A 67 17.70 -2.53 14.92
N TRP A 68 16.85 -1.62 14.47
CA TRP A 68 16.34 -1.59 13.08
C TRP A 68 17.46 -1.24 12.09
N ALA A 69 18.30 -0.26 12.43
CA ALA A 69 19.42 0.15 11.58
C ALA A 69 20.44 -1.00 11.42
N ALA A 70 20.74 -1.71 12.52
CA ALA A 70 21.62 -2.88 12.49
C ALA A 70 21.10 -4.01 11.59
N LEU A 71 19.79 -4.29 11.63
CA LEU A 71 19.16 -5.28 10.74
C LEU A 71 19.15 -4.83 9.27
N SER A 72 18.91 -3.55 9.04
CA SER A 72 18.91 -2.98 7.68
C SER A 72 20.29 -3.06 7.03
N GLU A 73 21.35 -2.85 7.81
CA GLU A 73 22.74 -3.04 7.37
C GLU A 73 23.05 -4.52 7.11
N ALA A 74 22.59 -5.43 7.97
CA ALA A 74 22.79 -6.87 7.79
C ALA A 74 22.12 -7.45 6.53
N TRP A 75 21.10 -6.78 5.98
CA TRP A 75 20.38 -7.20 4.77
C TRP A 75 20.75 -6.41 3.52
N ASP A 76 21.88 -5.70 3.54
CA ASP A 76 22.38 -4.89 2.41
C ASP A 76 21.33 -3.89 1.87
N CYS A 77 20.44 -3.45 2.76
CA CYS A 77 19.35 -2.53 2.44
C CYS A 77 19.83 -1.06 2.47
N GLY A 78 21.03 -0.84 3.00
CA GLY A 78 21.60 0.49 3.22
C GLY A 78 20.96 1.23 4.40
N ARG A 79 21.58 2.35 4.81
CA ARG A 79 21.15 3.15 5.97
C ARG A 79 19.73 3.72 5.88
N PHE A 80 19.16 3.81 4.68
CA PHE A 80 17.85 4.41 4.43
C PHE A 80 16.67 3.42 4.53
N CYS A 81 16.89 2.17 4.92
CA CYS A 81 15.80 1.19 5.07
C CYS A 81 15.08 1.19 6.41
N ALA A 82 15.59 1.92 7.40
CA ALA A 82 15.05 1.96 8.75
C ALA A 82 13.82 2.88 8.87
N TYR A 83 12.85 2.75 7.95
CA TYR A 83 11.59 3.49 8.07
C TYR A 83 10.71 2.86 9.14
N PRO A 84 10.05 3.67 9.98
CA PRO A 84 9.18 3.16 11.01
C PRO A 84 8.00 2.40 10.40
N TYR A 85 7.61 1.31 11.06
CA TYR A 85 6.43 0.54 10.67
C TYR A 85 5.15 1.26 11.08
N LEU A 86 4.37 1.69 10.09
CA LEU A 86 3.13 2.49 10.28
C LEU A 86 1.85 1.75 9.88
N TYR A 87 1.93 0.44 9.70
CA TYR A 87 0.80 -0.39 9.27
C TYR A 87 0.13 -1.08 10.46
N PRO A 88 -1.15 -1.51 10.34
CA PRO A 88 -1.81 -2.31 11.39
C PRO A 88 -1.02 -3.58 11.74
N PRO A 89 -1.04 -4.08 12.99
CA PRO A 89 -0.21 -5.23 13.41
C PRO A 89 -0.39 -6.51 12.57
N LEU A 90 -1.54 -6.66 11.93
CA LEU A 90 -1.86 -7.70 10.96
C LEU A 90 -0.73 -7.98 9.98
N TRP A 91 -0.11 -6.96 9.40
CA TRP A 91 0.88 -7.14 8.35
C TRP A 91 2.22 -7.67 8.89
N ALA A 92 2.64 -7.24 10.08
CA ALA A 92 3.75 -7.85 10.81
C ALA A 92 3.44 -9.31 11.15
N GLY A 93 2.22 -9.61 11.62
CA GLY A 93 1.76 -10.98 11.91
C GLY A 93 1.80 -11.90 10.69
N LEU A 94 1.37 -11.41 9.53
CA LEU A 94 1.42 -12.15 8.26
C LEU A 94 2.85 -12.32 7.73
N ALA A 95 3.71 -11.32 7.92
CA ALA A 95 5.10 -11.36 7.49
C ALA A 95 5.99 -12.24 8.40
N ALA A 96 5.66 -12.36 9.69
CA ALA A 96 6.45 -13.11 10.67
C ALA A 96 6.77 -14.57 10.30
N PRO A 97 5.84 -15.41 9.81
CA PRO A 97 6.21 -16.74 9.34
C PRO A 97 7.06 -16.70 8.06
N LEU A 98 6.88 -15.70 7.20
CA LEU A 98 7.59 -15.59 5.93
C LEU A 98 9.05 -15.21 6.12
N THR A 99 9.36 -14.35 7.10
CA THR A 99 10.74 -13.91 7.41
C THR A 99 11.63 -15.03 7.95
N ARG A 100 11.04 -16.17 8.34
CA ARG A 100 11.78 -17.40 8.69
C ARG A 100 12.07 -18.30 7.50
N LEU A 101 11.36 -18.11 6.38
CA LEU A 101 11.39 -18.99 5.22
C LEU A 101 12.17 -18.39 4.05
N VAL A 102 12.13 -17.08 3.90
CA VAL A 102 12.74 -16.35 2.79
C VAL A 102 13.49 -15.13 3.32
N ASP A 103 14.51 -14.71 2.59
CA ASP A 103 15.18 -13.44 2.84
C ASP A 103 14.33 -12.25 2.36
N TYR A 104 14.82 -11.04 2.66
CA TYR A 104 14.15 -9.79 2.29
C TYR A 104 13.95 -9.63 0.78
N HIS A 105 14.97 -9.96 -0.04
CA HIS A 105 14.87 -9.79 -1.49
C HIS A 105 13.86 -10.75 -2.10
N ALA A 106 13.82 -11.99 -1.64
CA ALA A 106 12.82 -12.97 -2.06
C ALA A 106 11.40 -12.54 -1.66
N PHE A 107 11.21 -12.04 -0.43
CA PHE A 107 9.94 -11.46 0.02
C PHE A 107 9.51 -10.27 -0.86
N SER A 108 10.42 -9.33 -1.11
CA SER A 108 10.13 -8.14 -1.90
C SER A 108 9.82 -8.47 -3.36
N ASN A 109 10.61 -9.36 -3.97
CA ASN A 109 10.38 -9.83 -5.33
C ASN A 109 9.04 -10.57 -5.45
N ALA A 110 8.65 -11.36 -4.46
CA ALA A 110 7.34 -12.00 -4.44
C ALA A 110 6.20 -10.96 -4.40
N ALA A 111 6.33 -9.91 -3.59
CA ALA A 111 5.38 -8.81 -3.57
C ALA A 111 5.33 -8.08 -4.93
N LEU A 112 6.48 -7.86 -5.57
CA LEU A 112 6.58 -7.23 -6.90
C LEU A 112 5.83 -8.04 -7.97
N LEU A 113 6.03 -9.37 -7.96
CA LEU A 113 5.35 -10.31 -8.87
C LEU A 113 3.83 -10.34 -8.70
N ILE A 114 3.30 -9.89 -7.55
CA ILE A 114 1.86 -9.81 -7.29
C ILE A 114 1.34 -8.41 -7.59
N GLN A 115 1.99 -7.38 -7.04
CA GLN A 115 1.49 -6.01 -7.08
C GLN A 115 1.57 -5.41 -8.48
N ILE A 116 2.67 -5.62 -9.22
CA ILE A 116 2.87 -5.00 -10.53
C ILE A 116 1.87 -5.49 -11.57
N PRO A 117 1.63 -6.81 -11.76
CA PRO A 117 0.62 -7.26 -12.71
C PRO A 117 -0.79 -6.78 -12.36
N LEU A 118 -1.15 -6.78 -11.07
CA LEU A 118 -2.46 -6.29 -10.61
C LEU A 118 -2.61 -4.79 -10.86
N PHE A 119 -1.59 -4.00 -10.53
CA PHE A 119 -1.58 -2.58 -10.84
C PHE A 119 -1.69 -2.33 -12.36
N ALA A 120 -0.97 -3.10 -13.18
CA ALA A 120 -1.01 -2.98 -14.63
C ALA A 120 -2.40 -3.25 -15.24
N LEU A 121 -3.27 -4.00 -14.54
CA LEU A 121 -4.66 -4.24 -14.92
C LEU A 121 -5.62 -3.11 -14.49
N SER A 122 -5.19 -2.19 -13.64
CA SER A 122 -5.99 -1.06 -13.15
C SER A 122 -6.60 -0.19 -14.27
N PRO A 123 -5.85 0.19 -15.33
CA PRO A 123 -6.43 0.95 -16.45
C PRO A 123 -7.55 0.20 -17.18
N VAL A 124 -7.49 -1.13 -17.24
CA VAL A 124 -8.54 -1.96 -17.86
C VAL A 124 -9.82 -1.90 -17.05
N LEU A 125 -9.72 -1.97 -15.72
CA LEU A 125 -10.87 -1.79 -14.81
C LEU A 125 -11.45 -0.38 -14.94
N ALA A 126 -10.59 0.64 -14.95
CA ALA A 126 -11.01 2.03 -15.14
C ALA A 126 -11.70 2.26 -16.49
N TRP A 127 -11.18 1.66 -17.58
CA TRP A 127 -11.81 1.72 -18.90
C TRP A 127 -13.19 1.07 -18.91
N ARG A 128 -13.35 -0.07 -18.23
CA ARG A 128 -14.65 -0.74 -18.09
C ARG A 128 -15.65 0.09 -17.29
N LEU A 129 -15.18 0.81 -16.28
CA LEU A 129 -16.01 1.67 -15.45
C LEU A 129 -16.42 2.97 -16.15
N TRP A 130 -15.49 3.66 -16.81
CA TRP A 130 -15.71 5.00 -17.39
C TRP A 130 -16.03 5.01 -18.88
N ARG A 131 -15.72 3.94 -19.62
CA ARG A 131 -15.97 3.81 -21.07
C ARG A 131 -15.52 5.05 -21.88
N PRO A 132 -14.26 5.50 -21.74
CA PRO A 132 -13.78 6.68 -22.46
C PRO A 132 -13.91 6.51 -23.98
N GLN A 133 -13.95 7.63 -24.72
CA GLN A 133 -13.95 7.65 -26.19
C GLN A 133 -12.56 7.32 -26.77
N MET A 134 -11.92 6.28 -26.27
CA MET A 134 -10.60 5.83 -26.63
C MET A 134 -10.56 4.30 -26.61
N GLY A 135 -9.88 3.70 -27.59
CA GLY A 135 -9.63 2.25 -27.60
C GLY A 135 -8.89 1.80 -26.33
N LEU A 136 -9.18 0.58 -25.87
CA LEU A 136 -8.69 0.03 -24.61
C LEU A 136 -7.16 -0.04 -24.58
N ALA A 137 -6.51 -0.44 -25.67
CA ALA A 137 -5.05 -0.55 -25.70
C ALA A 137 -4.38 0.83 -25.58
N LYS A 138 -4.89 1.82 -26.34
CA LYS A 138 -4.38 3.20 -26.30
C LYS A 138 -4.61 3.84 -24.93
N TRP A 139 -5.77 3.60 -24.33
CA TRP A 139 -6.07 4.04 -22.96
C TRP A 139 -5.09 3.42 -21.96
N THR A 140 -4.95 2.09 -21.99
CA THR A 140 -4.09 1.34 -21.07
C THR A 140 -2.64 1.81 -21.18
N PHE A 141 -2.11 1.93 -22.40
CA PHE A 141 -0.77 2.45 -22.64
C PHE A 141 -0.58 3.85 -22.04
N ARG A 142 -1.51 4.78 -22.28
CA ARG A 142 -1.41 6.15 -21.75
C ARG A 142 -1.44 6.17 -20.23
N CYS A 143 -2.32 5.40 -19.61
CA CYS A 143 -2.38 5.32 -18.15
C CYS A 143 -1.10 4.75 -17.55
N LEU A 144 -0.56 3.66 -18.09
CA LEU A 144 0.68 3.07 -17.58
C LEU A 144 1.90 3.95 -17.84
N PHE A 145 1.96 4.60 -19.00
CA PHE A 145 2.99 5.58 -19.30
C PHE A 145 2.95 6.76 -18.33
N LEU A 146 1.78 7.36 -18.10
CA LEU A 146 1.61 8.44 -17.12
C LEU A 146 1.92 7.97 -15.70
N ALA A 147 1.51 6.77 -15.32
CA ALA A 147 1.82 6.17 -14.03
C ALA A 147 3.32 5.89 -13.83
N THR A 148 4.12 5.86 -14.89
CA THR A 148 5.58 5.70 -14.79
C THR A 148 6.26 7.06 -14.58
N LEU A 149 5.65 8.15 -15.05
CA LEU A 149 6.27 9.48 -15.10
C LEU A 149 5.72 10.46 -14.06
N CYS A 150 4.53 10.22 -13.52
CA CYS A 150 3.95 11.11 -12.53
C CYS A 150 4.63 10.97 -11.16
N ALA A 151 4.57 12.02 -10.35
CA ALA A 151 5.21 12.06 -9.03
C ALA A 151 4.80 10.90 -8.10
N ALA A 152 3.52 10.48 -8.17
CA ALA A 152 3.05 9.34 -7.39
C ALA A 152 3.62 8.00 -7.89
N GLY A 153 3.86 7.89 -9.20
CA GLY A 153 4.44 6.70 -9.82
C GLY A 153 5.92 6.54 -9.56
N THR A 154 6.66 7.66 -9.63
CA THR A 154 8.10 7.69 -9.37
C THR A 154 8.46 7.40 -7.92
N THR A 155 7.49 7.47 -7.00
CA THR A 155 7.65 7.02 -5.60
C THR A 155 7.07 5.63 -5.38
N ALA A 156 5.85 5.34 -5.88
CA ALA A 156 5.17 4.08 -5.61
C ALA A 156 5.85 2.86 -6.25
N LEU A 157 6.36 3.00 -7.48
CA LEU A 157 6.97 1.89 -8.22
C LEU A 157 8.33 1.47 -7.63
N PRO A 158 9.30 2.39 -7.38
CA PRO A 158 10.58 2.00 -6.80
C PRO A 158 10.48 1.49 -5.37
N ASN A 159 9.45 1.90 -4.63
CA ASN A 159 9.22 1.44 -3.26
C ASN A 159 8.31 0.22 -3.17
N ASN A 160 7.83 -0.30 -4.31
CA ASN A 160 6.85 -1.39 -4.38
C ASN A 160 5.72 -1.21 -3.36
N GLN A 161 5.19 0.02 -3.30
CA GLN A 161 4.31 0.42 -2.21
C GLN A 161 3.01 -0.38 -2.22
N PRO A 162 2.47 -0.76 -1.05
CA PRO A 162 1.14 -1.37 -0.95
C PRO A 162 0.02 -0.56 -1.64
N GLN A 163 0.25 0.74 -1.84
CA GLN A 163 -0.64 1.63 -2.59
C GLN A 163 -0.96 1.13 -4.01
N LEU A 164 -0.05 0.39 -4.66
CA LEU A 164 -0.27 -0.18 -5.99
C LEU A 164 -1.41 -1.21 -5.96
N LEU A 165 -1.37 -2.15 -4.99
CA LEU A 165 -2.43 -3.11 -4.78
C LEU A 165 -3.74 -2.44 -4.31
N VAL A 166 -3.66 -1.46 -3.41
CA VAL A 166 -4.82 -0.67 -2.96
C VAL A 166 -5.52 0.00 -4.14
N THR A 167 -4.76 0.56 -5.09
CA THR A 167 -5.31 1.22 -6.28
C THR A 167 -6.08 0.23 -7.15
N PHE A 168 -5.52 -0.95 -7.38
CA PHE A 168 -6.20 -2.02 -8.11
C PHE A 168 -7.49 -2.45 -7.40
N LEU A 169 -7.44 -2.71 -6.09
CA LEU A 169 -8.60 -3.14 -5.31
C LEU A 169 -9.70 -2.09 -5.26
N LEU A 170 -9.35 -0.80 -5.20
CA LEU A 170 -10.30 0.30 -5.23
C LEU A 170 -11.03 0.36 -6.57
N LEU A 171 -10.31 0.25 -7.69
CA LEU A 171 -10.94 0.20 -9.01
C LEU A 171 -11.78 -1.06 -9.20
N LEU A 172 -11.30 -2.20 -8.70
CA LEU A 172 -12.06 -3.45 -8.70
C LEU A 172 -13.35 -3.30 -7.89
N ALA A 173 -13.30 -2.62 -6.74
CA ALA A 173 -14.45 -2.39 -5.90
C ALA A 173 -15.59 -1.67 -6.64
N PHE A 174 -15.26 -0.53 -7.26
CA PHE A 174 -16.23 0.26 -8.00
C PHE A 174 -16.65 -0.41 -9.31
N GLU A 175 -15.72 -1.05 -10.02
CA GLU A 175 -16.05 -1.74 -11.27
C GLU A 175 -17.00 -2.93 -11.02
N ARG A 176 -16.78 -3.74 -9.97
CA ARG A 176 -17.69 -4.83 -9.60
C ARG A 176 -19.04 -4.29 -9.13
N SER A 177 -19.04 -3.24 -8.32
CA SER A 177 -20.28 -2.63 -7.86
C SER A 177 -21.10 -2.02 -9.01
N ALA A 178 -20.44 -1.50 -10.05
CA ALA A 178 -21.11 -0.93 -11.23
C ALA A 178 -21.65 -1.99 -12.20
N HIS A 179 -21.22 -3.25 -12.08
CA HIS A 179 -21.65 -4.37 -12.93
C HIS A 179 -22.36 -5.46 -12.11
N ASP A 180 -23.31 -5.06 -11.26
CA ASP A 180 -24.23 -5.95 -10.52
C ASP A 180 -23.55 -6.99 -9.61
N ARG A 181 -22.31 -6.74 -9.18
CA ARG A 181 -21.60 -7.56 -8.20
C ARG A 181 -21.23 -6.75 -6.96
N PRO A 182 -22.19 -6.10 -6.28
CA PRO A 182 -21.92 -5.17 -5.18
C PRO A 182 -21.20 -5.83 -4.01
N TRP A 183 -21.52 -7.09 -3.68
CA TRP A 183 -20.83 -7.82 -2.60
C TRP A 183 -19.33 -7.98 -2.86
N GLN A 184 -18.95 -8.41 -4.07
CA GLN A 184 -17.54 -8.53 -4.47
C GLN A 184 -16.86 -7.17 -4.47
N GLY A 185 -17.59 -6.12 -4.88
CA GLY A 185 -17.12 -4.74 -4.78
C GLY A 185 -16.80 -4.35 -3.33
N GLY A 186 -17.72 -4.67 -2.42
CA GLY A 186 -17.57 -4.53 -0.99
C GLY A 186 -16.32 -5.20 -0.44
N VAL A 187 -16.16 -6.50 -0.74
CA VAL A 187 -14.99 -7.28 -0.30
C VAL A 187 -13.68 -6.66 -0.78
N ALA A 188 -13.61 -6.27 -2.06
CA ALA A 188 -12.41 -5.61 -2.60
C ALA A 188 -12.09 -4.29 -1.87
N LEU A 189 -13.11 -3.48 -1.56
CA LEU A 189 -12.91 -2.25 -0.79
C LEU A 189 -12.49 -2.52 0.66
N GLY A 190 -13.06 -3.54 1.31
CA GLY A 190 -12.69 -3.92 2.67
C GLY A 190 -11.25 -4.42 2.77
N LEU A 191 -10.79 -5.19 1.77
CA LEU A 191 -9.39 -5.60 1.66
C LEU A 191 -8.47 -4.38 1.42
N ALA A 192 -8.87 -3.44 0.55
CA ALA A 192 -8.12 -2.20 0.35
C ALA A 192 -8.00 -1.39 1.66
N ALA A 193 -9.10 -1.29 2.42
CA ALA A 193 -9.16 -0.62 3.72
C ALA A 193 -8.27 -1.28 4.78
N ALA A 194 -8.16 -2.61 4.77
CA ALA A 194 -7.29 -3.37 5.67
C ALA A 194 -5.79 -3.15 5.37
N ILE A 195 -5.43 -2.87 4.11
CA ILE A 195 -4.06 -2.49 3.72
C ILE A 195 -3.79 -1.04 4.11
N LYS A 196 -4.74 -0.13 3.81
CA LYS A 196 -4.61 1.31 4.05
C LYS A 196 -5.96 1.90 4.42
N LEU A 197 -6.02 2.73 5.47
CA LEU A 197 -7.29 3.16 6.06
C LEU A 197 -8.14 4.05 5.12
N TYR A 198 -7.53 4.93 4.33
CA TYR A 198 -8.24 5.92 3.48
C TYR A 198 -9.35 5.33 2.59
N PRO A 199 -9.14 4.18 1.90
CA PRO A 199 -10.20 3.48 1.16
C PRO A 199 -11.53 3.27 1.91
N ALA A 200 -11.52 3.13 3.24
CA ALA A 200 -12.74 2.94 4.03
C ALA A 200 -13.76 4.07 3.83
N LEU A 201 -13.31 5.30 3.57
CA LEU A 201 -14.18 6.46 3.34
C LEU A 201 -15.08 6.28 2.11
N PHE A 202 -14.66 5.52 1.11
CA PHE A 202 -15.49 5.25 -0.08
C PHE A 202 -16.70 4.36 0.23
N ALA A 203 -16.72 3.62 1.34
CA ALA A 203 -17.89 2.88 1.76
C ALA A 203 -19.08 3.81 2.10
N LEU A 204 -18.79 5.07 2.49
CA LEU A 204 -19.82 6.09 2.74
C LEU A 204 -20.67 6.38 1.51
N ILE A 205 -20.10 6.25 0.30
CA ILE A 205 -20.85 6.39 -0.96
C ILE A 205 -21.94 5.32 -1.06
N TRP A 206 -21.63 4.08 -0.66
CA TRP A 206 -22.61 2.99 -0.66
C TRP A 206 -23.62 3.11 0.46
N LEU A 207 -23.22 3.64 1.62
CA LEU A 207 -24.14 3.99 2.69
C LEU A 207 -25.14 5.05 2.25
N ALA A 208 -24.67 6.15 1.65
CA ALA A 208 -25.52 7.21 1.13
C ALA A 208 -26.47 6.71 0.02
N ARG A 209 -26.06 5.69 -0.75
CA ARG A 209 -26.88 5.07 -1.81
C ARG A 209 -27.73 3.89 -1.34
N GLY A 210 -27.71 3.53 -0.04
CA GLY A 210 -28.43 2.37 0.49
C GLY A 210 -27.98 1.03 -0.11
N ASN A 211 -26.75 0.91 -0.60
CA ASN A 211 -26.21 -0.32 -1.18
C ASN A 211 -25.70 -1.27 -0.08
N TRP A 212 -26.65 -1.84 0.67
CA TRP A 212 -26.37 -2.74 1.79
C TRP A 212 -25.60 -4.00 1.41
N ARG A 213 -25.72 -4.45 0.15
CA ARG A 213 -24.96 -5.62 -0.35
C ARG A 213 -23.47 -5.31 -0.44
N ALA A 214 -23.09 -4.13 -0.92
CA ALA A 214 -21.70 -3.70 -0.95
C ALA A 214 -21.16 -3.43 0.45
N LEU A 215 -21.95 -2.79 1.31
CA LEU A 215 -21.60 -2.60 2.72
C LEU A 215 -21.41 -3.93 3.46
N GLY A 216 -22.25 -4.93 3.19
CA GLY A 216 -22.11 -6.27 3.77
C GLY A 216 -20.79 -6.93 3.38
N GLY A 217 -20.40 -6.85 2.10
CA GLY A 217 -19.11 -7.38 1.64
C GLY A 217 -17.92 -6.64 2.23
N PHE A 218 -18.02 -5.30 2.35
CA PHE A 218 -17.01 -4.46 3.00
C PHE A 218 -16.84 -4.82 4.47
N ALA A 219 -17.96 -4.88 5.22
CA ALA A 219 -17.95 -5.24 6.63
C ALA A 219 -17.41 -6.65 6.86
N ALA A 220 -17.79 -7.63 6.02
CA ALA A 220 -17.29 -9.00 6.13
C ALA A 220 -15.76 -9.08 5.96
N ALA A 221 -15.21 -8.41 4.94
CA ALA A 221 -13.76 -8.38 4.73
C ALA A 221 -13.02 -7.62 5.84
N GLY A 222 -13.56 -6.49 6.28
CA GLY A 222 -12.99 -5.72 7.40
C GLY A 222 -13.00 -6.48 8.72
N LEU A 223 -14.10 -7.15 9.05
CA LEU A 223 -14.22 -8.00 10.24
C LEU A 223 -13.29 -9.21 10.17
N ALA A 224 -13.14 -9.83 8.99
CA ALA A 224 -12.19 -10.92 8.80
C ALA A 224 -10.73 -10.45 9.01
N ALA A 225 -10.37 -9.29 8.46
CA ALA A 225 -9.05 -8.70 8.68
C ALA A 225 -8.82 -8.34 10.15
N LEU A 226 -9.83 -7.80 10.83
CA LEU A 226 -9.77 -7.47 12.26
C LEU A 226 -9.62 -8.73 13.13
N ALA A 227 -10.39 -9.77 12.84
CA ALA A 227 -10.27 -11.04 13.55
C ALA A 227 -8.88 -11.66 13.35
N LEU A 228 -8.35 -11.62 12.13
CA LEU A 228 -7.01 -12.10 11.82
C LEU A 228 -5.92 -11.27 12.51
N ASN A 229 -6.12 -9.94 12.62
CA ASN A 229 -5.23 -9.04 13.33
C ASN A 229 -5.07 -9.44 14.81
N PHE A 230 -6.17 -9.74 15.50
CA PHE A 230 -6.13 -10.22 16.89
C PHE A 230 -5.61 -11.65 17.02
N ALA A 231 -5.78 -12.49 15.99
CA ALA A 231 -5.26 -13.85 16.00
C ALA A 231 -3.74 -13.91 15.78
N LEU A 232 -3.17 -12.99 15.01
CA LEU A 232 -1.76 -13.01 14.61
C LEU A 232 -0.86 -12.08 15.43
N ALA A 233 -1.41 -11.04 16.07
CA ALA A 233 -0.62 -10.05 16.78
C ALA A 233 -1.06 -9.91 18.25
N PRO A 234 -0.12 -9.84 19.21
CA PRO A 234 -0.43 -9.60 20.62
C PRO A 234 -1.20 -8.29 20.85
N MET A 235 -2.03 -8.26 21.90
CA MET A 235 -2.81 -7.07 22.28
C MET A 235 -1.93 -5.82 22.48
N ALA A 236 -0.73 -5.99 23.05
CA ALA A 236 0.21 -4.90 23.26
C ALA A 236 0.59 -4.17 21.95
N LEU A 237 0.69 -4.89 20.82
CA LEU A 237 0.95 -4.26 19.52
C LEU A 237 -0.24 -3.44 19.02
N GLN A 238 -1.47 -3.83 19.39
CA GLN A 238 -2.66 -3.07 19.02
C GLN A 238 -2.68 -1.71 19.73
N SER A 239 -2.38 -1.71 21.03
CA SER A 239 -2.22 -0.47 21.81
C SER A 239 -1.10 0.39 21.25
N ALA A 240 0.09 -0.19 21.06
CA ALA A 240 1.25 0.54 20.52
C ALA A 240 0.97 1.15 19.13
N PHE A 241 0.23 0.46 18.28
CA PHE A 241 -0.20 0.99 16.99
C PHE A 241 -1.10 2.23 17.13
N LEU A 242 -2.13 2.15 18.00
CA LEU A 242 -3.06 3.26 18.23
C LEU A 242 -2.36 4.47 18.88
N ASP A 243 -1.44 4.21 19.82
CA ASP A 243 -0.62 5.24 20.44
C ASP A 243 0.28 5.91 19.39
N GLY A 244 0.95 5.12 18.55
CA GLY A 244 1.77 5.63 17.45
C GLY A 244 1.00 6.47 16.44
N LEU A 245 -0.23 6.08 16.08
CA LEU A 245 -1.10 6.89 15.22
C LEU A 245 -1.43 8.24 15.85
N THR A 246 -1.67 8.27 17.16
CA THR A 246 -1.96 9.51 17.90
C THR A 246 -0.76 10.44 17.87
N THR A 247 0.44 9.93 18.18
CA THR A 247 1.69 10.70 18.13
C THR A 247 1.96 11.26 16.73
N ILE A 248 1.81 10.46 15.67
CA ILE A 248 2.03 10.92 14.29
C ILE A 248 1.00 11.96 13.87
N SER A 249 -0.25 11.82 14.30
CA SER A 249 -1.32 12.76 13.95
C SER A 249 -1.11 14.17 14.50
N GLN A 250 -0.30 14.30 15.56
CA GLN A 250 0.03 15.58 16.20
C GLN A 250 1.23 16.27 15.54
N GLY A 251 2.03 15.55 14.74
CA GLY A 251 3.21 16.09 14.07
C GLY A 251 2.88 16.77 12.74
N VAL A 252 3.66 17.81 12.40
CA VAL A 252 3.69 18.38 11.05
C VAL A 252 4.89 17.79 10.33
N PHE A 253 4.64 17.11 9.21
CA PHE A 253 5.73 16.53 8.41
C PHE A 253 5.84 17.23 7.05
N PRO A 254 6.60 18.33 6.95
CA PRO A 254 6.82 18.99 5.67
C PRO A 254 7.74 18.11 4.80
N ALA A 255 7.14 17.38 3.87
CA ALA A 255 7.88 16.65 2.85
C ALA A 255 7.28 16.92 1.48
N ALA A 256 8.13 16.87 0.44
CA ALA A 256 7.69 17.15 -0.93
C ALA A 256 6.61 16.16 -1.42
N TRP A 257 6.55 14.99 -0.76
CA TRP A 257 5.58 13.93 -0.98
C TRP A 257 4.45 13.90 0.05
N ASN A 258 4.44 14.80 1.05
CA ASN A 258 3.29 14.98 1.94
C ASN A 258 2.31 15.97 1.30
N HIS A 259 1.16 15.47 0.86
CA HIS A 259 0.11 16.26 0.21
C HIS A 259 -1.01 16.70 1.16
N SER A 260 -0.82 16.58 2.48
CA SER A 260 -1.76 17.10 3.47
C SER A 260 -1.73 18.64 3.51
N LEU A 261 -2.86 19.26 3.88
CA LEU A 261 -2.93 20.71 4.07
C LEU A 261 -1.97 21.17 5.16
N THR A 262 -1.86 20.42 6.26
CA THR A 262 -0.90 20.70 7.33
C THR A 262 0.55 20.56 6.86
N GLY A 263 0.87 19.54 6.07
CA GLY A 263 2.19 19.39 5.44
C GLY A 263 2.54 20.56 4.52
N LEU A 264 1.58 21.03 3.71
CA LEU A 264 1.74 22.21 2.85
C LEU A 264 1.95 23.48 3.67
N LEU A 265 1.15 23.70 4.71
CA LEU A 265 1.26 24.86 5.61
C LEU A 265 2.57 24.84 6.40
N GLY A 266 3.06 23.64 6.75
CA GLY A 266 4.35 23.45 7.41
C GLY A 266 5.53 23.99 6.61
N TRP A 267 5.46 24.03 5.27
CA TRP A 267 6.51 24.67 4.46
C TRP A 267 6.64 26.18 4.69
N PHE A 268 5.61 26.82 5.25
CA PHE A 268 5.59 28.25 5.58
C PHE A 268 5.78 28.52 7.07
N ASP A 269 5.79 27.48 7.91
CA ASP A 269 6.04 27.60 9.33
C ASP A 269 7.55 27.45 9.58
N PRO A 270 8.25 28.50 10.04
CA PRO A 270 9.69 28.44 10.32
C PRO A 270 10.04 27.42 11.40
N ASN A 271 9.07 27.02 12.23
CA ASN A 271 9.24 26.04 13.30
C ASN A 271 8.78 24.63 12.88
N ALA A 272 8.29 24.41 11.65
CA ALA A 272 7.82 23.08 11.22
C ALA A 272 8.94 22.02 11.13
N TRP A 273 10.19 22.44 11.27
CA TRP A 273 11.37 21.58 11.33
C TRP A 273 11.94 21.45 12.74
N ASP A 274 11.40 22.18 13.73
CA ASP A 274 11.78 22.06 15.13
C ASP A 274 11.00 20.89 15.77
N VAL A 275 11.66 19.75 15.87
CA VAL A 275 11.16 18.50 16.45
C VAL A 275 10.94 18.57 17.99
N HIS A 276 10.98 19.78 18.57
CA HIS A 276 11.00 20.06 20.01
C HIS A 276 9.90 21.02 20.50
N ALA A 277 8.95 21.42 19.64
CA ALA A 277 7.82 22.26 20.01
C ALA A 277 6.59 21.43 20.44
#